data_AF-A0A5C3KP52-F1
#
_entry.id   AF-A0A5C3KP52-F1
#
_cell.length_a   1.000
_cell.length_b   1.000
_cell.length_c   1.000
_cell.angle_alpha   90.00
_cell.angle_beta   90.00
_cell.angle_gamma   90.00
#
_symmetry.space_group_name_H-M   'P 1'
#
loop_
_entity.id
_entity.type
_entity.pdbx_description
1 polymer ?
#
loop_
_entity_poly.entity_id
_entity_poly.type
_entity_poly.pdbx_seq_one_letter_code
_entity_poly.pdbx_strand_id
1 'polypeptide(L)'
;SHSDVEGNERVDREAKLAAQGKQNNTATLLRPDILRRPLPISKSKLKQAIKEEAKSTSRAIWEASPRHDRIAEFDESYPFKEFHKLTDKLSRYGTAILVQARTGHLPTSAYLHKRKLADTYKCTRCRAGHKETLNHITRECAAYTNQRCELRKTLKGDMNSPKLALGDPIKAAAIVEFLVQTGRFKKQSRSENLRNRIDPAPD
;
A
#
# COMPACT_ATOMS: atom_id res chain seq x y z
N SER A 1 -19.65 22.90 9.53
CA SER A 1 -19.16 23.67 8.37
C SER A 1 -20.32 23.86 7.41
N HIS A 2 -20.88 25.07 7.35
CA HIS A 2 -21.92 25.42 6.38
C HIS A 2 -21.24 25.84 5.08
N SER A 3 -21.08 24.88 4.18
CA SER A 3 -20.89 25.14 2.75
C SER A 3 -22.18 25.76 2.20
N ASP A 4 -22.10 26.65 1.21
CA ASP A 4 -23.23 27.29 0.50
C ASP A 4 -23.82 28.60 1.09
N VAL A 5 -23.05 29.35 1.90
CA VAL A 5 -23.38 30.77 2.13
C VAL A 5 -22.70 31.60 1.05
N GLU A 6 -23.48 32.12 0.09
CA GLU A 6 -23.01 32.88 -1.08
C GLU A 6 -22.03 34.01 -0.72
N GLY A 7 -22.25 34.69 0.41
CA GLY A 7 -21.35 35.71 0.93
C GLY A 7 -19.95 35.19 1.30
N ASN A 8 -19.84 34.01 1.91
CA ASN A 8 -18.56 33.40 2.27
C ASN A 8 -17.78 32.94 1.04
N GLU A 9 -18.48 32.43 0.02
CA GLU A 9 -17.85 32.03 -1.23
C GLU A 9 -17.32 33.24 -2.01
N ARG A 10 -18.05 34.35 -2.02
CA ARG A 10 -17.58 35.61 -2.62
C ARG A 10 -16.34 36.14 -1.91
N VAL A 11 -16.33 36.15 -0.58
CA VAL A 11 -15.17 36.59 0.21
C VAL A 11 -13.96 35.67 -0.02
N ASP A 12 -14.13 34.35 -0.01
CA ASP A 12 -13.04 33.40 -0.29
C ASP A 12 -12.50 33.54 -1.72
N ARG A 13 -13.38 33.78 -2.70
CA ARG A 13 -12.98 34.06 -4.09
C ARG A 13 -12.15 35.33 -4.19
N GLU A 14 -12.59 36.43 -3.58
CA GLU A 14 -11.85 37.70 -3.57
C GLU A 14 -10.51 37.58 -2.82
N ALA A 15 -10.50 36.88 -1.69
CA ALA A 15 -9.27 36.57 -0.94
C ALA A 15 -8.27 35.75 -1.78
N LYS A 16 -8.75 34.74 -2.52
CA LYS A 16 -7.92 33.95 -3.46
C LYS A 16 -7.36 34.81 -4.60
N LEU A 17 -8.17 35.70 -5.19
CA LEU A 17 -7.74 36.62 -6.24
C LEU A 17 -6.66 37.60 -5.72
N ALA A 18 -6.86 38.14 -4.52
CA ALA A 18 -5.87 39.00 -3.86
C ALA A 18 -4.57 38.24 -3.54
N ALA A 19 -4.65 37.01 -3.03
CA ALA A 19 -3.48 36.16 -2.74
C ALA A 19 -2.69 35.76 -4.00
N GLN A 20 -3.34 35.72 -5.16
CA GLN A 20 -2.69 35.48 -6.46
C GLN A 20 -2.08 36.75 -7.09
N GLY A 21 -2.29 37.93 -6.48
CA GLY A 21 -1.78 39.21 -7.01
C GLY A 21 -2.46 39.66 -8.30
N LYS A 22 -3.60 39.05 -8.69
CA LYS A 22 -4.32 39.33 -9.95
C LYS A 22 -5.27 40.53 -9.86
N GLN A 23 -5.06 41.40 -8.88
CA GLN A 23 -5.86 42.61 -8.72
C GLN A 23 -5.26 43.69 -9.63
N ASN A 24 -6.03 44.15 -10.62
CA ASN A 24 -5.69 45.32 -11.42
C ASN A 24 -5.90 46.59 -10.58
N ASN A 25 -5.11 46.75 -9.52
CA ASN A 25 -5.19 47.93 -8.67
C ASN A 25 -4.44 49.09 -9.34
N THR A 26 -5.21 49.98 -9.97
CA THR A 26 -4.77 51.31 -10.41
C THR A 26 -4.19 52.15 -9.25
N ALA A 27 -4.47 51.76 -7.99
CA ALA A 27 -3.94 52.37 -6.77
C ALA A 27 -2.49 51.95 -6.40
N THR A 28 -1.83 51.07 -7.16
CA THR A 28 -0.45 50.63 -6.86
C THR A 28 0.55 51.80 -6.85
N LEU A 29 0.29 52.82 -7.67
CA LEU A 29 1.09 54.05 -7.74
C LEU A 29 0.84 55.03 -6.56
N LEU A 30 -0.26 54.89 -5.82
CA LEU A 30 -0.59 55.77 -4.68
C LEU A 30 -0.28 55.13 -3.32
N ARG A 31 0.19 53.89 -3.28
CA ARG A 31 0.59 53.22 -2.05
C ARG A 31 1.96 53.72 -1.57
N PRO A 32 2.15 53.97 -0.26
CA PRO A 32 3.47 54.14 0.33
C PRO A 32 4.40 52.98 -0.03
N ASP A 33 5.70 53.24 -0.20
CA ASP A 33 6.67 52.24 -0.68
C ASP A 33 6.68 50.93 0.11
N ILE A 34 6.39 50.98 1.41
CA ILE A 34 6.31 49.79 2.27
C ILE A 34 5.20 48.82 1.83
N LEU A 35 4.15 49.33 1.21
CA LEU A 35 3.00 48.58 0.71
C LEU A 35 3.14 48.15 -0.76
N ARG A 36 4.14 48.67 -1.48
CA ARG A 36 4.51 48.24 -2.84
C ARG A 36 5.43 47.02 -2.84
N ARG A 37 6.12 46.75 -1.72
CA ARG A 37 6.95 45.55 -1.57
C ARG A 37 6.09 44.29 -1.59
N PRO A 38 6.53 43.21 -2.27
CA PRO A 38 5.81 41.94 -2.22
C PRO A 38 5.75 41.45 -0.77
N LEU A 39 4.59 40.96 -0.37
CA LEU A 39 4.43 40.39 0.97
C LEU A 39 5.39 39.19 1.13
N PRO A 40 6.02 39.02 2.31
CA PRO A 40 6.80 37.84 2.60
C PRO A 40 5.98 36.56 2.39
N ILE A 41 6.62 35.52 1.87
CA ILE A 41 5.99 34.21 1.71
C ILE A 41 5.60 33.71 3.09
N SER A 42 4.31 33.38 3.27
CA SER A 42 3.84 32.81 4.53
C SER A 42 4.49 31.45 4.79
N LYS A 43 4.69 31.10 6.07
CA LYS A 43 5.20 29.79 6.47
C LYS A 43 4.38 28.64 5.88
N SER A 44 3.06 28.82 5.73
CA SER A 44 2.17 27.82 5.14
C SER A 44 2.44 27.63 3.64
N LYS A 45 2.59 28.71 2.88
CA LYS A 45 2.90 28.66 1.44
C LYS A 45 4.27 28.01 1.20
N LEU A 46 5.26 28.31 2.03
CA LEU A 46 6.57 27.64 1.97
C LEU A 46 6.46 26.13 2.25
N LYS A 47 5.75 25.72 3.30
CA LYS A 47 5.52 24.29 3.60
C LYS A 47 4.79 23.56 2.48
N GLN A 48 3.83 24.21 1.83
CA GLN A 48 3.10 23.64 0.69
C GLN A 48 4.03 23.45 -0.51
N ALA A 49 4.88 24.42 -0.83
CA ALA A 49 5.85 24.32 -1.92
C ALA A 49 6.82 23.14 -1.69
N ILE A 50 7.42 23.04 -0.50
CA ILE A 50 8.31 21.94 -0.12
C ILE A 50 7.58 20.58 -0.22
N LYS A 51 6.34 20.51 0.25
CA LYS A 51 5.55 19.28 0.18
C LYS A 51 5.27 18.86 -1.27
N GLU A 52 5.01 19.82 -2.16
CA GLU A 52 4.74 19.53 -3.56
C GLU A 52 6.00 19.07 -4.30
N GLU A 53 7.14 19.71 -4.03
CA GLU A 53 8.45 19.28 -4.52
C GLU A 53 8.82 17.87 -4.04
N ALA A 54 8.57 17.57 -2.75
CA ALA A 54 8.80 16.23 -2.20
C ALA A 54 7.92 15.18 -2.89
N LYS A 55 6.64 15.48 -3.17
CA LYS A 55 5.75 14.55 -3.88
C LYS A 55 6.21 14.30 -5.30
N SER A 56 6.58 15.34 -6.06
CA SER A 56 7.01 15.20 -7.45
C SER A 56 8.30 14.40 -7.54
N THR A 57 9.28 14.73 -6.70
CA THR A 57 10.55 13.99 -6.61
C THR A 57 10.31 12.53 -6.22
N SER A 58 9.48 12.28 -5.21
CA SER A 58 9.17 10.92 -4.75
C SER A 58 8.45 10.09 -5.81
N ARG A 59 7.55 10.70 -6.59
CA ARG A 59 6.90 10.05 -7.74
C ARG A 59 7.93 9.69 -8.81
N ALA A 60 8.79 10.62 -9.21
CA ALA A 60 9.82 10.38 -10.23
C ALA A 60 10.78 9.24 -9.81
N ILE A 61 11.21 9.23 -8.54
CA ILE A 61 12.04 8.13 -8.00
C ILE A 61 11.29 6.79 -8.04
N TRP A 62 10.00 6.80 -7.69
CA TRP A 62 9.18 5.59 -7.71
C TRP A 62 9.02 5.02 -9.12
N GLU A 63 8.63 5.85 -10.08
CA GLU A 63 8.44 5.50 -11.49
C GLU A 63 9.74 5.00 -12.15
N ALA A 64 10.88 5.60 -11.81
CA ALA A 64 12.19 5.15 -12.28
C ALA A 64 12.66 3.82 -11.63
N SER A 65 11.98 3.34 -10.59
CA SER A 65 12.45 2.15 -9.86
C SER A 65 12.09 0.85 -10.60
N PRO A 66 12.97 -0.18 -10.59
CA PRO A 66 12.64 -1.49 -11.18
C PRO A 66 11.47 -2.23 -10.49
N ARG A 67 10.98 -1.70 -9.37
CA ARG A 67 9.86 -2.26 -8.61
C ARG A 67 8.53 -1.68 -9.09
N HIS A 68 8.55 -0.56 -9.81
CA HIS A 68 7.38 0.10 -10.36
C HIS A 68 6.51 -0.89 -11.12
N ASP A 69 7.06 -1.53 -12.15
CA ASP A 69 6.30 -2.43 -13.03
C ASP A 69 5.63 -3.59 -12.28
N ARG A 70 6.33 -4.14 -11.27
CA ARG A 70 5.80 -5.25 -10.47
C ARG A 70 4.66 -4.82 -9.54
N ILE A 71 4.71 -3.60 -9.02
CA ILE A 71 3.69 -3.08 -8.11
C ILE A 71 2.52 -2.47 -8.88
N ALA A 72 2.77 -1.91 -10.06
CA ALA A 72 1.74 -1.39 -10.96
C ALA A 72 0.71 -2.48 -11.36
N GLU A 73 1.12 -3.76 -11.40
CA GLU A 73 0.18 -4.89 -11.57
C GLU A 73 -0.92 -4.96 -10.49
N PHE A 74 -0.67 -4.39 -9.30
CA PHE A 74 -1.59 -4.45 -8.15
C PHE A 74 -2.18 -3.10 -7.79
N ASP A 75 -1.38 -2.04 -7.86
CA ASP A 75 -1.77 -0.67 -7.51
C ASP A 75 -0.91 0.32 -8.29
N GLU A 76 -1.49 0.87 -9.36
CA GLU A 76 -0.87 1.93 -10.18
C GLU A 76 -1.00 3.31 -9.52
N SER A 77 -1.89 3.47 -8.53
CA SER A 77 -2.28 4.76 -7.98
C SER A 77 -1.27 5.28 -6.95
N TYR A 78 -0.06 5.67 -7.36
CA TYR A 78 0.94 6.29 -6.47
C TYR A 78 0.41 7.62 -5.90
N PRO A 79 0.36 7.82 -4.56
CA PRO A 79 1.14 7.17 -3.51
C PRO A 79 0.40 6.03 -2.75
N PHE A 80 -0.24 5.11 -3.47
CA PHE A 80 -0.91 3.89 -3.02
C PHE A 80 -2.06 4.11 -2.04
N LYS A 81 -3.00 5.00 -2.38
CA LYS A 81 -4.15 5.32 -1.51
C LYS A 81 -5.00 4.10 -1.19
N GLU A 82 -5.21 3.22 -2.18
CA GLU A 82 -6.04 2.02 -1.99
C GLU A 82 -5.30 0.96 -1.15
N PHE A 83 -4.00 0.80 -1.34
CA PHE A 83 -3.17 0.01 -0.43
C PHE A 83 -3.28 0.51 1.03
N HIS A 84 -3.17 1.82 1.26
CA HIS A 84 -3.28 2.39 2.61
C HIS A 84 -4.64 2.07 3.26
N LYS A 85 -5.74 2.33 2.54
CA LYS A 85 -7.10 1.99 3.01
C LYS A 85 -7.27 0.50 3.33
N LEU A 86 -6.66 -0.37 2.53
CA LEU A 86 -6.66 -1.81 2.76
C LEU A 86 -5.87 -2.15 4.03
N THR A 87 -4.65 -1.64 4.16
CA THR A 87 -3.78 -1.95 5.29
C THR A 87 -4.26 -1.39 6.62
N ASP A 88 -5.01 -0.27 6.61
CA ASP A 88 -5.62 0.30 7.82
C ASP A 88 -6.64 -0.65 8.45
N LYS A 89 -7.26 -1.53 7.65
CA LYS A 89 -8.21 -2.55 8.11
C LYS A 89 -7.54 -3.87 8.48
N LEU A 90 -6.29 -4.07 8.10
CA LEU A 90 -5.55 -5.31 8.36
C LEU A 90 -4.68 -5.18 9.61
N SER A 91 -4.53 -6.28 10.34
CA SER A 91 -3.52 -6.33 11.39
C SER A 91 -2.11 -6.20 10.78
N ARG A 92 -1.12 -5.74 11.57
CA ARG A 92 0.30 -5.71 11.17
C ARG A 92 0.77 -7.04 10.55
N TYR A 93 0.28 -8.15 11.07
CA TYR A 93 0.59 -9.49 10.57
C TYR A 93 -0.06 -9.75 9.20
N GLY A 94 -1.34 -9.40 9.03
CA GLY A 94 -2.04 -9.50 7.75
C GLY A 94 -1.40 -8.63 6.67
N THR A 95 -0.99 -7.41 7.02
CA THR A 95 -0.25 -6.51 6.11
C THR A 95 1.09 -7.11 5.69
N ALA A 96 1.82 -7.76 6.60
CA ALA A 96 3.06 -8.46 6.25
C ALA A 96 2.81 -9.61 5.26
N ILE A 97 1.76 -10.41 5.48
CA ILE A 97 1.35 -11.47 4.54
C ILE A 97 1.02 -10.87 3.18
N LEU A 98 0.22 -9.79 3.14
CA LEU A 98 -0.18 -9.12 1.90
C LEU A 98 1.04 -8.68 1.08
N VAL A 99 1.98 -7.98 1.72
CA VAL A 99 3.19 -7.49 1.06
C VAL A 99 4.05 -8.65 0.57
N GLN A 100 4.22 -9.71 1.38
CA GLN A 100 4.96 -10.90 0.97
C GLN A 100 4.27 -11.63 -0.18
N ALA A 101 2.94 -11.69 -0.20
CA ALA A 101 2.17 -12.31 -1.27
C ALA A 101 2.29 -11.52 -2.59
N ARG A 102 2.09 -10.19 -2.55
CA ARG A 102 2.24 -9.31 -3.73
C ARG A 102 3.65 -9.33 -4.30
N THR A 103 4.66 -9.35 -3.44
CA THR A 103 6.07 -9.35 -3.89
C THR A 103 6.63 -10.75 -4.18
N GLY A 104 5.85 -11.82 -3.97
CA GLY A 104 6.29 -13.20 -4.20
C GLY A 104 7.31 -13.73 -3.18
N HIS A 105 7.41 -13.10 -1.99
CA HIS A 105 8.31 -13.48 -0.89
C HIS A 105 7.62 -14.28 0.21
N LEU A 106 6.37 -14.69 -0.01
CA LEU A 106 5.65 -15.54 0.94
C LEU A 106 6.42 -16.86 1.14
N PRO A 107 6.69 -17.30 2.40
CA PRO A 107 7.59 -18.43 2.70
C PRO A 107 6.91 -19.79 2.47
N THR A 108 6.49 -20.01 1.23
CA THR A 108 6.01 -21.29 0.68
C THR A 108 7.19 -22.22 0.46
N SER A 109 6.99 -23.55 0.47
CA SER A 109 8.08 -24.51 0.23
C SER A 109 8.78 -24.26 -1.10
N ALA A 110 8.05 -23.87 -2.16
CA ALA A 110 8.67 -23.54 -3.43
C ALA A 110 9.61 -22.32 -3.33
N TYR A 111 9.23 -21.30 -2.57
CA TYR A 111 10.07 -20.13 -2.33
C TYR A 111 11.28 -20.48 -1.46
N LEU A 112 11.05 -21.21 -0.35
CA LEU A 112 12.10 -21.60 0.58
C LEU A 112 13.15 -22.51 -0.08
N HIS A 113 12.71 -23.50 -0.85
CA HIS A 113 13.61 -24.37 -1.63
C HIS A 113 14.41 -23.58 -2.67
N LYS A 114 13.77 -22.63 -3.38
CA LYS A 114 14.49 -21.72 -4.31
C LYS A 114 15.60 -20.92 -3.60
N ARG A 115 15.40 -20.60 -2.32
CA ARG A 115 16.37 -19.92 -1.46
C ARG A 115 17.31 -20.88 -0.72
N LYS A 116 17.24 -22.19 -0.97
CA LYS A 116 18.02 -23.23 -0.29
C LYS A 116 17.81 -23.29 1.23
N LEU A 117 16.62 -22.89 1.70
CA LEU A 117 16.21 -22.91 3.12
C LEU A 117 15.31 -24.10 3.47
N ALA A 118 14.96 -24.93 2.48
CA ALA A 118 14.17 -26.13 2.67
C ALA A 118 14.61 -27.19 1.66
N ASP A 119 14.63 -28.45 2.08
CA ASP A 119 15.11 -29.58 1.25
C ASP A 119 14.18 -29.91 0.09
N THR A 120 12.93 -29.47 0.15
CA THR A 120 11.92 -29.78 -0.87
C THR A 120 11.02 -28.59 -1.18
N TYR A 121 10.67 -28.45 -2.46
CA TYR A 121 9.68 -27.49 -2.94
C TYR A 121 8.24 -27.97 -2.77
N LYS A 122 8.04 -29.23 -2.38
CA LYS A 122 6.74 -29.89 -2.30
C LYS A 122 5.96 -29.41 -1.07
N CYS A 123 4.64 -29.39 -1.19
CA CYS A 123 3.76 -29.10 -0.08
C CYS A 123 3.78 -30.27 0.89
N THR A 124 4.13 -29.99 2.14
CA THR A 124 4.17 -30.98 3.23
C THR A 124 2.79 -31.24 3.85
N ARG A 125 1.79 -30.43 3.47
CA ARG A 125 0.43 -30.50 4.01
C ARG A 125 -0.50 -31.33 3.14
N CYS A 126 -0.38 -31.23 1.82
CA CYS A 126 -1.13 -32.08 0.92
C CYS A 126 -0.42 -33.42 0.71
N ARG A 127 -1.16 -34.53 0.67
CA ARG A 127 -0.60 -35.86 0.40
C ARG A 127 -0.11 -36.04 -1.04
N ALA A 128 -0.50 -35.14 -1.95
CA ALA A 128 -0.20 -35.23 -3.38
C ALA A 128 1.22 -34.75 -3.76
N GLY A 129 1.97 -34.13 -2.84
CA GLY A 129 3.36 -33.73 -3.09
C GLY A 129 3.55 -32.69 -4.19
N HIS A 130 2.51 -31.90 -4.53
CA HIS A 130 2.62 -30.82 -5.50
C HIS A 130 3.52 -29.69 -5.02
N LYS A 131 4.04 -28.88 -5.95
CA LYS A 131 4.85 -27.70 -5.64
C LYS A 131 4.04 -26.68 -4.84
N GLU A 132 4.49 -26.36 -3.62
CA GLU A 132 3.77 -25.43 -2.75
C GLU A 132 3.98 -23.99 -3.23
N THR A 133 3.01 -23.46 -3.97
CA THR A 133 2.93 -22.05 -4.38
C THR A 133 1.70 -21.39 -3.76
N LEU A 134 1.60 -20.06 -3.84
CA LEU A 134 0.38 -19.36 -3.44
C LEU A 134 -0.85 -19.88 -4.22
N ASN A 135 -0.69 -20.19 -5.51
CA ASN A 135 -1.73 -20.79 -6.34
C ASN A 135 -2.16 -22.15 -5.81
N HIS A 136 -1.19 -23.01 -5.49
CA HIS A 136 -1.48 -24.32 -4.90
C HIS A 136 -2.26 -24.18 -3.59
N ILE A 137 -1.81 -23.33 -2.66
CA ILE A 137 -2.46 -23.15 -1.35
C ILE A 137 -3.91 -22.66 -1.52
N THR A 138 -4.10 -21.62 -2.33
CA THR A 138 -5.39 -20.94 -2.50
C THR A 138 -6.39 -21.67 -3.39
N ARG A 139 -5.96 -22.59 -4.26
CA ARG A 139 -6.85 -23.26 -5.24
C ARG A 139 -6.92 -24.77 -5.15
N GLU A 140 -5.83 -25.44 -4.82
CA GLU A 140 -5.65 -26.87 -5.10
C GLU A 140 -5.40 -27.72 -3.84
N CYS A 141 -4.67 -27.19 -2.86
CA CYS A 141 -4.14 -27.96 -1.73
C CYS A 141 -5.21 -28.67 -0.90
N ALA A 142 -5.35 -29.99 -1.00
CA ALA A 142 -6.40 -30.74 -0.28
C ALA A 142 -6.47 -30.45 1.25
N ALA A 143 -5.34 -30.09 1.87
CA ALA A 143 -5.28 -29.75 3.29
C ALA A 143 -6.07 -28.49 3.69
N TYR A 144 -6.33 -27.57 2.75
CA TYR A 144 -7.01 -26.29 3.00
C TYR A 144 -8.41 -26.23 2.37
N THR A 145 -9.06 -27.39 2.19
CA THR A 145 -10.36 -27.47 1.49
C THR A 145 -11.45 -26.66 2.18
N ASN A 146 -11.52 -26.72 3.53
CA ASN A 146 -12.53 -25.99 4.29
C ASN A 146 -12.32 -24.48 4.19
N GLN A 147 -11.08 -24.00 4.41
CA GLN A 147 -10.74 -22.59 4.30
C GLN A 147 -10.98 -22.07 2.87
N ARG A 148 -10.71 -22.89 1.84
CA ARG A 148 -11.02 -22.53 0.45
C ARG A 148 -12.51 -22.44 0.16
N CYS A 149 -13.33 -23.26 0.81
CA CYS A 149 -14.78 -23.18 0.65
C CYS A 149 -15.27 -21.79 1.10
N GLU A 150 -14.83 -21.34 2.28
CA GLU A 150 -15.16 -20.01 2.78
C GLU A 150 -14.59 -18.89 1.90
N LEU A 151 -13.33 -19.01 1.47
CA LEU A 151 -12.73 -18.05 0.53
C LEU A 151 -13.55 -17.93 -0.76
N ARG A 152 -14.01 -19.05 -1.34
CA ARG A 152 -14.82 -19.06 -2.57
C ARG A 152 -16.18 -18.40 -2.37
N LYS A 153 -16.81 -18.57 -1.20
CA LYS A 153 -18.07 -17.88 -0.86
C LYS A 153 -17.87 -16.37 -0.82
N THR A 154 -16.83 -15.91 -0.13
CA THR A 154 -16.50 -14.48 -0.03
C THR A 154 -16.16 -13.86 -1.38
N LEU A 155 -15.43 -14.60 -2.24
CA LEU A 155 -15.08 -14.17 -3.59
C LEU A 155 -16.19 -14.39 -4.63
N LYS A 156 -17.36 -14.92 -4.24
CA LYS A 156 -18.46 -15.29 -5.15
C LYS A 156 -18.02 -16.18 -6.32
N GLY A 157 -17.06 -17.07 -6.09
CA GLY A 157 -16.49 -17.97 -7.10
C GLY A 157 -15.50 -17.34 -8.09
N ASP A 158 -15.29 -16.02 -8.05
CA ASP A 158 -14.41 -15.32 -8.98
C ASP A 158 -12.96 -15.27 -8.45
N MET A 159 -12.16 -16.28 -8.80
CA MET A 159 -10.71 -16.26 -8.61
C MET A 159 -9.98 -16.92 -9.78
N ASN A 160 -9.78 -16.15 -10.86
CA ASN A 160 -8.99 -16.58 -12.02
C ASN A 160 -7.52 -16.83 -11.65
N SER A 161 -6.87 -15.86 -11.00
CA SER A 161 -5.55 -16.04 -10.41
C SER A 161 -5.44 -15.34 -9.04
N PRO A 162 -4.83 -15.96 -8.03
CA PRO A 162 -4.62 -15.34 -6.73
C PRO A 162 -3.74 -14.09 -6.83
N LYS A 163 -2.78 -14.08 -7.77
CA LYS A 163 -1.91 -12.92 -7.99
C LYS A 163 -2.73 -11.71 -8.43
N LEU A 164 -3.57 -11.84 -9.46
CA LEU A 164 -4.44 -10.75 -9.91
C LEU A 164 -5.43 -10.32 -8.82
N ALA A 165 -5.98 -11.28 -8.08
CA ALA A 165 -6.91 -11.01 -6.99
C ALA A 165 -6.27 -10.23 -5.81
N LEU A 166 -4.94 -10.20 -5.68
CA LEU A 166 -4.26 -9.38 -4.68
C LEU A 166 -4.23 -7.89 -5.06
N GLY A 167 -4.56 -7.51 -6.29
CA GLY A 167 -4.69 -6.10 -6.71
C GLY A 167 -5.98 -5.46 -6.18
N ASP A 168 -7.10 -6.17 -6.28
CA ASP A 168 -8.39 -5.71 -5.76
C ASP A 168 -8.39 -5.69 -4.22
N PRO A 169 -8.70 -4.56 -3.56
CA PRO A 169 -8.63 -4.46 -2.11
C PRO A 169 -9.54 -5.44 -1.35
N ILE A 170 -10.74 -5.71 -1.85
CA ILE A 170 -11.71 -6.59 -1.20
C ILE A 170 -11.24 -8.04 -1.33
N LYS A 171 -10.85 -8.44 -2.53
CA LYS A 171 -10.34 -9.79 -2.79
C LYS A 171 -9.02 -10.03 -2.04
N ALA A 172 -8.14 -9.04 -1.99
CA ALA A 172 -6.88 -9.10 -1.26
C ALA A 172 -7.10 -9.32 0.25
N ALA A 173 -8.04 -8.59 0.86
CA ALA A 173 -8.39 -8.78 2.27
C ALA A 173 -8.87 -10.22 2.55
N ALA A 174 -9.76 -10.75 1.70
CA ALA A 174 -10.26 -12.11 1.82
C ALA A 174 -9.15 -13.16 1.68
N ILE A 175 -8.21 -12.98 0.74
CA ILE A 175 -7.05 -13.87 0.59
C ILE A 175 -6.15 -13.81 1.82
N VAL A 176 -5.89 -12.62 2.36
CA VAL A 176 -5.07 -12.46 3.58
C VAL A 176 -5.72 -13.18 4.75
N GLU A 177 -7.02 -13.01 4.96
CA GLU A 177 -7.77 -13.69 6.02
C GLU A 177 -7.70 -15.21 5.85
N PHE A 178 -7.93 -15.72 4.63
CA PHE A 178 -7.76 -17.13 4.30
C PHE A 178 -6.34 -17.63 4.67
N LEU A 179 -5.29 -16.91 4.26
CA LEU A 179 -3.90 -17.29 4.56
C LEU A 179 -3.61 -17.29 6.06
N VAL A 180 -4.19 -16.37 6.82
CA VAL A 180 -4.10 -16.35 8.29
C VAL A 180 -4.79 -17.57 8.88
N GLN A 181 -6.02 -17.88 8.45
CA GLN A 181 -6.80 -19.03 8.92
C GLN A 181 -6.14 -20.38 8.59
N THR A 182 -5.34 -20.46 7.53
CA THR A 182 -4.59 -21.70 7.23
C THR A 182 -3.55 -22.06 8.28
N GLY A 183 -3.11 -21.10 9.10
CA GLY A 183 -2.03 -21.27 10.08
C GLY A 183 -0.67 -21.66 9.46
N ARG A 184 -0.52 -21.61 8.13
CA ARG A 184 0.70 -22.05 7.43
C ARG A 184 1.88 -21.14 7.67
N PHE A 185 1.59 -19.84 7.83
CA PHE A 185 2.58 -18.80 8.06
C PHE A 185 2.56 -18.49 9.56
N LYS A 186 3.74 -18.50 10.18
CA LYS A 186 3.86 -18.18 11.61
C LYS A 186 3.82 -16.66 11.78
N LYS A 187 3.02 -16.19 12.73
CA LYS A 187 3.11 -14.81 13.21
C LYS A 187 4.45 -14.67 13.94
N GLN A 188 5.38 -13.92 13.38
CA GLN A 188 6.61 -13.61 14.08
C GLN A 188 6.26 -12.84 15.37
N SER A 189 6.48 -13.48 16.52
CA SER A 189 6.37 -12.82 17.80
C SER A 189 7.60 -11.92 18.02
N ARG A 190 7.43 -10.80 18.73
CA ARG A 190 8.52 -9.84 18.97
C ARG A 190 9.69 -10.46 19.75
N SER A 191 9.43 -11.50 20.54
CA SER A 191 10.43 -12.26 21.31
C SER A 191 11.29 -13.18 20.43
N GLU A 192 10.71 -13.78 19.38
CA GLU A 192 11.42 -14.68 18.45
C GLU A 192 12.41 -13.92 17.54
N ASN A 193 12.05 -12.69 17.14
CA ASN A 193 12.95 -11.80 16.40
C ASN A 193 14.13 -11.28 17.25
N LEU A 194 13.97 -11.22 18.57
CA LEU A 194 15.07 -10.84 19.48
C LEU A 194 16.01 -12.03 19.71
N ARG A 195 15.46 -13.23 19.92
CA ARG A 195 16.26 -14.48 20.05
C ARG A 195 17.08 -14.78 18.81
N ASN A 196 16.50 -14.72 17.61
CA ASN A 196 17.23 -14.96 16.35
C ASN A 196 18.30 -13.89 16.02
N ARG A 197 18.29 -12.74 16.71
CA ARG A 197 19.34 -11.71 16.59
C ARG A 197 20.44 -11.86 17.63
N ILE A 198 20.16 -12.51 18.75
CA ILE A 198 21.09 -12.71 19.87
C ILE A 198 21.83 -14.04 19.70
N ASP A 199 21.12 -15.09 19.27
CA ASP A 199 21.67 -16.43 19.06
C ASP A 199 21.40 -16.87 17.60
N PRO A 200 22.26 -16.52 16.63
CA PRO A 200 22.20 -17.16 15.32
C PRO A 200 22.45 -18.67 15.53
N ALA A 201 21.60 -19.50 14.91
CA ALA A 201 21.76 -20.96 14.99
C ALA A 201 23.19 -21.36 14.57
N PRO A 202 23.83 -22.32 15.26
CA PRO A 202 25.15 -22.77 14.88
C PRO A 202 25.11 -23.39 13.49
N ASP A 203 26.13 -23.07 12.68
CA ASP A 203 26.31 -23.50 11.29
C ASP A 203 26.26 -25.03 11.11
#